data_AF-A0A6H9HNA2-F1
#
_entry.id   AF-A0A6H9HNA2-F1
#
_cell.length_a   1.000
_cell.length_b   1.000
_cell.length_c   1.000
_cell.angle_alpha   90.00
_cell.angle_beta   90.00
_cell.angle_gamma   90.00
#
_symmetry.space_group_name_H-M   'P 1'
#
loop_
_entity.id
_entity.type
_entity.pdbx_description
1 polymer ?
#
loop_
_entity_poly.entity_id
_entity_poly.type
_entity_poly.pdbx_seq_one_letter_code
_entity_poly.pdbx_strand_id
1 'polypeptide(L)'
;MSQESFKPSLRMPSAARRGLRLRERFDRGGTQVGVERAHQLADRRELSVADVKSMHSFFARHAVDKDTKTHKWNSDSDPSAGFITWLLWGGDAGKAWADRKVKALES
;
A
#
# COMPACT_ATOMS: atom_id res chain seq x y z
N MET A 1 -9.86 11.99 -24.12
CA MET A 1 -9.80 12.39 -22.70
C MET A 1 -8.52 11.80 -22.13
N SER A 2 -7.52 12.62 -21.83
CA SER A 2 -6.32 12.16 -21.15
C SER A 2 -6.75 11.62 -19.79
N GLN A 3 -6.54 10.33 -19.53
CA GLN A 3 -6.82 9.79 -18.21
C GLN A 3 -5.81 10.40 -17.24
N GLU A 4 -6.28 11.13 -16.24
CA GLU A 4 -5.41 11.70 -15.22
C GLU A 4 -4.68 10.56 -14.49
N SER A 5 -3.35 10.66 -14.46
CA SER A 5 -2.47 9.68 -13.86
C SER A 5 -1.57 10.34 -12.81
N PHE A 6 -1.22 9.57 -11.79
CA PHE A 6 -0.46 10.04 -10.65
C PHE A 6 0.81 9.23 -10.46
N LYS A 7 1.93 9.93 -10.30
CA LYS A 7 3.20 9.29 -9.99
C LYS A 7 3.33 9.03 -8.47
N PRO A 8 3.74 7.83 -8.03
CA PRO A 8 4.05 7.55 -6.64
C PRO A 8 5.11 8.49 -6.06
N SER A 9 4.95 8.79 -4.77
CA SER A 9 5.99 9.49 -4.01
C SER A 9 7.27 8.65 -3.89
N LEU A 10 8.40 9.30 -3.60
CA LEU A 10 9.70 8.63 -3.46
C LEU A 10 9.77 7.63 -2.29
N ARG A 11 8.87 7.72 -1.31
CA ARG A 11 8.87 6.85 -0.11
C ARG A 11 8.05 5.57 -0.28
N MET A 12 7.06 5.56 -1.18
CA MET A 12 6.20 4.39 -1.43
C MET A 12 6.97 3.16 -1.95
N PRO A 13 7.96 3.29 -2.87
CA PRO A 13 8.72 2.15 -3.37
C PRO A 13 9.41 1.35 -2.26
N SER A 14 10.00 2.04 -1.28
CA SER A 14 10.69 1.38 -0.17
C SER A 14 9.75 0.54 0.69
N ALA A 15 8.53 1.04 0.94
CA ALA A 15 7.49 0.29 1.65
C ALA A 15 7.02 -0.92 0.83
N ALA A 16 6.71 -0.72 -0.45
CA ALA A 16 6.24 -1.79 -1.32
C ALA A 16 7.28 -2.92 -1.45
N ARG A 17 8.56 -2.58 -1.66
CA ARG A 17 9.65 -3.58 -1.71
C ARG A 17 9.83 -4.29 -0.38
N ARG A 18 9.66 -3.60 0.76
CA ARG A 18 9.67 -4.25 2.08
C ARG A 18 8.51 -5.23 2.22
N GLY A 19 7.30 -4.84 1.82
CA GLY A 19 6.12 -5.70 1.82
C GLY A 19 6.33 -6.96 0.97
N LEU A 20 6.87 -6.82 -0.24
CA LEU A 20 7.17 -7.95 -1.12
C LEU A 20 8.16 -8.93 -0.49
N ARG A 21 9.27 -8.44 0.08
CA ARG A 21 10.25 -9.30 0.77
C ARG A 21 9.67 -10.02 1.99
N LEU A 22 8.85 -9.32 2.79
CA LEU A 22 8.20 -9.94 3.95
C LEU A 22 7.17 -10.98 3.52
N ARG A 23 6.39 -10.70 2.47
CA ARG A 23 5.45 -11.66 1.89
C ARG A 23 6.17 -12.92 1.41
N GLU A 24 7.27 -12.75 0.67
CA GLU A 24 8.10 -13.88 0.19
C GLU A 24 8.64 -14.73 1.35
N ARG A 25 9.11 -14.08 2.42
CA ARG A 25 9.69 -14.78 3.57
C ARG A 25 8.67 -15.49 4.46
N PHE A 26 7.50 -14.90 4.67
CA PHE A 26 6.53 -15.37 5.67
C PHE A 26 5.27 -15.99 5.06
N ASP A 27 5.08 -15.87 3.75
CA ASP A 27 3.89 -16.31 3.01
C ASP A 27 2.58 -15.81 3.63
N ARG A 28 2.55 -14.52 3.96
CA ARG A 28 1.42 -13.85 4.64
C ARG A 28 1.05 -12.54 3.94
N GLY A 29 -0.24 -12.21 4.01
CA GLY A 29 -0.77 -10.89 3.64
C GLY A 29 -0.87 -10.65 2.13
N GLY A 30 -1.88 -9.87 1.77
CA GLY A 30 -2.17 -9.43 0.40
C GLY A 30 -2.76 -10.53 -0.49
N THR A 31 -3.73 -10.12 -1.32
CA THR A 31 -4.12 -10.88 -2.51
C THR A 31 -3.18 -10.56 -3.66
N GLN A 32 -3.35 -11.22 -4.81
CA GLN A 32 -2.60 -10.90 -6.03
C GLN A 32 -2.71 -9.41 -6.42
N VAL A 33 -3.88 -8.79 -6.20
CA VAL A 33 -4.09 -7.33 -6.42
C VAL A 33 -3.13 -6.49 -5.57
N GLY A 34 -2.92 -6.87 -4.31
CA GLY A 34 -1.96 -6.19 -3.43
C GLY A 34 -0.52 -6.36 -3.90
N VAL A 35 -0.17 -7.55 -4.40
CA VAL A 35 1.16 -7.84 -4.95
C VAL A 35 1.42 -7.03 -6.22
N GLU A 36 0.47 -6.99 -7.15
CA GLU A 36 0.55 -6.20 -8.38
C GLU A 36 0.68 -4.71 -8.08
N ARG A 37 -0.09 -4.20 -7.11
CA ARG A 37 0.05 -2.82 -6.61
C ARG A 37 1.45 -2.58 -6.07
N ALA A 38 1.99 -3.50 -5.28
CA ALA A 38 3.33 -3.36 -4.72
C ALA A 38 4.40 -3.28 -5.82
N HIS A 39 4.33 -4.11 -6.86
CA HIS A 39 5.23 -4.00 -8.01
C HIS A 39 5.09 -2.67 -8.73
N GLN A 40 3.87 -2.22 -9.01
CA GLN A 40 3.62 -0.90 -9.60
C GLN A 40 4.23 0.25 -8.79
N LEU A 41 4.08 0.21 -7.47
CA LEU A 41 4.65 1.19 -6.55
C LEU A 41 6.18 1.09 -6.46
N ALA A 42 6.73 -0.12 -6.42
CA ALA A 42 8.17 -0.37 -6.39
C ALA A 42 8.89 0.20 -7.63
N ASP A 43 8.24 0.13 -8.79
CA ASP A 43 8.76 0.63 -10.06
C ASP A 43 8.38 2.10 -10.32
N ARG A 44 7.59 2.71 -9.42
CA ARG A 44 7.02 4.05 -9.57
C ARG A 44 6.26 4.25 -10.88
N ARG A 45 5.59 3.18 -11.34
CA ARG A 45 4.67 3.25 -12.48
C ARG A 45 3.48 4.14 -12.11
N GLU A 46 2.90 4.80 -13.11
CA GLU A 46 1.77 5.71 -12.91
C GLU A 46 0.52 4.97 -12.43
N LEU A 47 -0.30 5.65 -11.61
CA LEU A 47 -1.56 5.16 -11.08
C LEU A 47 -2.72 5.96 -11.66
N SER A 48 -3.79 5.29 -12.03
CA SER A 48 -5.02 5.95 -12.47
C SER A 48 -5.77 6.63 -11.30
N VAL A 49 -6.76 7.46 -11.60
CA VAL A 49 -7.72 7.95 -10.57
C VAL A 49 -8.37 6.79 -9.81
N ALA A 50 -8.78 5.73 -10.50
CA ALA A 50 -9.40 4.56 -9.90
C ALA A 50 -8.45 3.84 -8.93
N ASP A 51 -7.18 3.73 -9.29
CA ASP A 51 -6.14 3.18 -8.45
C ASP A 51 -5.98 3.99 -7.15
N VAL A 52 -5.90 5.32 -7.25
CA VAL A 52 -5.78 6.21 -6.09
C VAL A 52 -6.98 6.08 -5.15
N LYS A 53 -8.20 6.05 -5.71
CA LYS A 53 -9.43 5.85 -4.93
C LYS A 53 -9.44 4.47 -4.25
N SER A 54 -8.98 3.42 -4.95
CA SER A 54 -8.82 2.08 -4.39
C SER A 54 -7.83 2.05 -3.23
N MET A 55 -6.68 2.72 -3.37
CA MET A 55 -5.69 2.84 -2.28
C MET A 55 -6.28 3.55 -1.06
N HIS A 56 -6.98 4.67 -1.25
CA HIS A 56 -7.63 5.40 -0.17
C HIS A 56 -8.65 4.52 0.58
N SER A 57 -9.54 3.85 -0.15
CA SER A 57 -10.53 2.93 0.43
C SER A 57 -9.89 1.71 1.11
N PHE A 58 -8.74 1.22 0.62
CA PHE A 58 -7.98 0.18 1.29
C PHE A 58 -7.49 0.67 2.65
N PHE A 59 -6.78 1.79 2.73
CA PHE A 59 -6.20 2.27 3.98
C PHE A 59 -7.24 2.65 5.02
N ALA A 60 -8.38 3.19 4.60
CA ALA A 60 -9.49 3.53 5.51
C ALA A 60 -10.04 2.27 6.21
N ARG A 61 -10.22 1.16 5.49
CA ARG A 61 -10.79 -0.09 6.04
C ARG A 61 -9.80 -0.89 6.88
N HIS A 62 -8.51 -0.83 6.55
CA HIS A 62 -7.48 -1.67 7.18
C HIS A 62 -6.68 -0.93 8.25
N ALA A 63 -7.12 0.26 8.68
CA ALA A 63 -6.49 0.97 9.80
C ALA A 63 -6.54 0.15 11.10
N VAL A 64 -7.63 -0.60 11.32
CA VAL A 64 -7.84 -1.47 12.48
C VAL A 64 -6.87 -2.66 12.53
N ASP A 65 -6.29 -3.07 11.39
CA ASP A 65 -5.33 -4.19 11.33
C ASP A 65 -4.02 -3.90 12.11
N LYS A 66 -3.80 -2.62 12.46
CA LYS A 66 -2.68 -2.19 13.31
C LYS A 66 -2.76 -2.77 14.72
N ASP A 67 -3.95 -3.09 15.20
CA ASP A 67 -4.22 -3.56 16.57
C ASP A 67 -4.22 -5.09 16.71
N THR A 68 -3.47 -5.77 15.84
CA THR A 68 -3.36 -7.23 15.81
C THR A 68 -2.81 -7.83 17.13
N LYS A 69 -3.29 -9.02 17.50
CA LYS A 69 -2.90 -9.75 18.72
C LYS A 69 -2.06 -11.02 18.50
N THR A 70 -2.00 -11.52 17.26
CA THR A 70 -1.39 -12.82 16.93
C THR A 70 -0.01 -12.71 16.28
N HIS A 71 0.30 -11.57 15.66
CA HIS A 71 1.59 -11.22 15.05
C HIS A 71 1.88 -9.75 15.27
N LYS A 72 3.10 -9.29 14.94
CA LYS A 72 3.53 -7.93 15.27
C LYS A 72 3.36 -6.96 14.11
N TRP A 73 2.80 -5.80 14.39
CA TRP A 73 2.92 -4.64 13.51
C TRP A 73 4.38 -4.15 13.48
N ASN A 74 4.87 -3.75 12.31
CA ASN A 74 6.24 -3.24 12.13
C ASN A 74 7.38 -4.17 12.58
N SER A 75 7.22 -5.48 12.42
CA SER A 75 8.28 -6.46 12.65
C SER A 75 8.83 -7.02 11.34
N ASP A 76 10.15 -7.22 11.26
CA ASP A 76 10.78 -7.95 10.15
C ASP A 76 11.01 -9.44 10.46
N SER A 77 10.74 -9.86 11.70
CA SER A 77 10.95 -11.24 12.17
C SER A 77 9.63 -12.00 12.40
N ASP A 78 8.55 -11.31 12.73
CA ASP A 78 7.20 -11.88 12.84
C ASP A 78 6.13 -10.85 12.46
N PRO A 79 6.10 -10.41 11.19
CA PRO A 79 5.09 -9.47 10.70
C PRO A 79 3.70 -10.09 10.68
N SER A 80 2.70 -9.26 10.99
CA SER A 80 1.31 -9.61 10.73
C SER A 80 0.95 -9.53 9.25
N ALA A 81 -0.06 -10.31 8.83
CA ALA A 81 -0.60 -10.23 7.47
C ALA A 81 -1.13 -8.83 7.13
N GLY A 82 -1.74 -8.14 8.11
CA GLY A 82 -2.19 -6.76 7.98
C GLY A 82 -1.02 -5.81 7.71
N PHE A 83 0.10 -5.97 8.43
CA PHE A 83 1.29 -5.15 8.22
C PHE A 83 1.93 -5.37 6.84
N ILE A 84 2.04 -6.64 6.40
CA ILE A 84 2.55 -6.94 5.06
C ILE A 84 1.66 -6.31 4.00
N THR A 85 0.34 -6.48 4.11
CA THR A 85 -0.61 -5.89 3.16
C THR A 85 -0.52 -4.36 3.16
N TRP A 86 -0.43 -3.74 4.34
CA TRP A 86 -0.23 -2.29 4.45
C TRP A 86 1.01 -1.80 3.69
N LEU A 87 2.12 -2.53 3.80
CA LEU A 87 3.36 -2.22 3.07
C LEU A 87 3.21 -2.43 1.56
N LEU A 88 2.54 -3.50 1.12
CA LEU A 88 2.28 -3.75 -0.31
C LEU A 88 1.54 -2.59 -0.98
N TRP A 89 0.65 -1.92 -0.24
CA TRP A 89 -0.08 -0.75 -0.71
C TRP A 89 0.69 0.58 -0.56
N GLY A 90 1.97 0.53 -0.15
CA GLY A 90 2.86 1.69 -0.06
C GLY A 90 3.05 2.26 1.35
N GLY A 91 2.55 1.57 2.38
CA GLY A 91 2.71 1.94 3.79
C GLY A 91 2.08 3.29 4.14
N ASP A 92 2.52 3.88 5.24
CA ASP A 92 1.99 5.19 5.68
C ASP A 92 2.24 6.31 4.66
N ALA A 93 3.32 6.19 3.87
CA ALA A 93 3.58 7.10 2.75
C ALA A 93 2.51 6.98 1.66
N GLY A 94 2.09 5.76 1.33
CA GLY A 94 1.00 5.48 0.40
C GLY A 94 -0.33 6.00 0.92
N LYS A 95 -0.63 5.79 2.20
CA LYS A 95 -1.84 6.28 2.87
C LYS A 95 -1.94 7.80 2.78
N ALA A 96 -0.93 8.51 3.27
CA ALA A 96 -0.93 9.96 3.26
C ALA A 96 -0.96 10.55 1.83
N TRP A 97 -0.34 9.86 0.87
CA TRP A 97 -0.37 10.27 -0.54
C TRP A 97 -1.76 10.08 -1.15
N ALA A 98 -2.41 8.94 -0.93
CA ALA A 98 -3.75 8.65 -1.44
C ALA A 98 -4.79 9.63 -0.86
N ASP A 99 -4.75 9.88 0.44
CA ASP A 99 -5.63 10.86 1.11
C ASP A 99 -5.54 12.25 0.45
N ARG A 100 -4.31 12.74 0.21
CA ARG A 100 -4.10 14.05 -0.43
C ARG A 100 -4.61 14.09 -1.87
N LYS A 101 -4.43 13.01 -2.63
CA LYS A 101 -4.85 12.94 -4.03
C LYS A 101 -6.36 12.84 -4.16
N VAL A 102 -7.02 12.02 -3.35
CA VAL A 102 -8.49 11.98 -3.29
C VAL A 102 -9.04 13.34 -2.87
N LYS A 103 -8.49 13.97 -1.83
CA LYS A 103 -8.93 15.32 -1.44
C LYS A 103 -8.86 16.32 -2.60
N ALA A 104 -7.76 16.33 -3.35
CA ALA A 104 -7.58 17.23 -4.49
C ALA A 104 -8.52 16.93 -5.68
N LEU A 105 -8.94 15.67 -5.86
CA LEU A 105 -9.89 15.25 -6.90
C LEU A 105 -11.34 15.65 -6.59
N GLU A 106 -11.67 15.82 -5.32
CA GLU A 106 -13.00 16.21 -4.84
C GLU A 106 -13.07 17.73 -4.52
N SER A 107 -12.02 18.49 -4.82
CA SER A 107 -11.91 19.94 -4.59
C SER A 107 -12.37 20.77 -5.79
#